data_AF-A0A9P5N931-F1
#
_entry.id   AF-A0A9P5N931-F1
#
_cell.length_a   1.000
_cell.length_b   1.000
_cell.length_c   1.000
_cell.angle_alpha   90.00
_cell.angle_beta   90.00
_cell.angle_gamma   90.00
#
_symmetry.space_group_name_H-M   'P 1'
#
loop_
_entity.id
_entity.type
_entity.pdbx_description
1 polymer ?
#
loop_
_entity_poly.entity_id
_entity_poly.type
_entity_poly.pdbx_seq_one_letter_code
_entity_poly.pdbx_strand_id
1 'polypeptide(L)' 'SHLHHLFASIVLFSTPEHPDQLWHEFKHAICDDLMHTLYHLGHLHISQEEIYDYGL' A
#
# COMPACT_ATOMS: atom_id res chain seq x y z
N SER A 1 4.10 3.57 -7.93
CA SER A 1 5.44 3.15 -7.46
C SER A 1 5.67 1.69 -7.82
N HIS A 2 6.90 1.28 -8.18
CA HIS A 2 7.25 -0.10 -8.57
C HIS A 2 6.95 -1.13 -7.46
N LEU A 3 6.97 -0.71 -6.19
CA LEU A 3 6.66 -1.54 -5.02
C LEU A 3 5.22 -2.08 -5.03
N HIS A 4 4.22 -1.26 -5.39
CA HIS A 4 2.83 -1.71 -5.50
C HIS A 4 2.66 -2.81 -6.55
N HIS A 5 3.28 -2.64 -7.72
CA HIS A 5 3.24 -3.64 -8.78
C HIS A 5 3.94 -4.93 -8.39
N LEU A 6 5.06 -4.84 -7.67
CA LEU A 6 5.79 -6.00 -7.18
C LEU A 6 4.98 -6.75 -6.11
N PHE A 7 4.39 -6.03 -5.15
CA PHE A 7 3.52 -6.59 -4.12
C PHE A 7 2.29 -7.26 -4.73
N ALA A 8 1.57 -6.57 -5.63
CA ALA A 8 0.44 -7.14 -6.35
C ALA A 8 0.85 -8.40 -7.12
N SER A 9 2.02 -8.39 -7.77
CA SER A 9 2.55 -9.57 -8.47
C SER A 9 2.89 -10.72 -7.51
N ILE A 10 3.46 -10.44 -6.35
CA ILE A 10 3.74 -11.48 -5.34
C ILE A 10 2.43 -12.09 -4.84
N VAL A 11 1.43 -11.27 -4.52
CA VAL A 11 0.12 -11.76 -4.06
C VAL A 11 -0.59 -12.57 -5.16
N LEU A 12 -0.58 -12.08 -6.41
CA LEU A 12 -1.24 -12.74 -7.54
C LEU A 12 -0.55 -14.03 -7.99
N PHE A 13 0.78 -14.07 -8.03
CA PHE A 13 1.53 -15.18 -8.62
C PHE A 13 2.13 -16.14 -7.59
N SER A 14 2.38 -15.69 -6.36
CA SER A 14 2.99 -16.55 -5.33
C SER A 14 1.97 -17.20 -4.42
N THR A 15 0.67 -16.85 -4.52
CA THR A 15 -0.42 -17.36 -3.67
C THR A 15 0.06 -17.56 -2.23
N PRO A 16 0.53 -16.50 -1.56
CA PRO A 16 1.05 -16.63 -0.20
C PRO A 16 -0.04 -17.23 0.68
N GLU A 17 0.32 -18.16 1.57
CA GLU A 17 -0.64 -18.79 2.49
C GLU A 17 -1.35 -17.75 3.37
N HIS A 18 -0.71 -16.59 3.59
CA HIS A 18 -1.21 -15.49 4.42
C HIS A 18 -0.99 -14.12 3.74
N PRO A 19 -1.79 -13.73 2.72
CA PRO A 19 -1.66 -12.45 2.04
C PRO A 19 -1.92 -11.26 2.97
N ASP A 20 -2.79 -11.43 3.97
CA ASP A 20 -3.19 -10.39 4.92
C ASP A 20 -2.04 -10.00 5.87
N GLN A 21 -1.21 -10.99 6.19
CA GLN A 21 -0.04 -10.83 7.05
C GLN A 21 1.08 -10.12 6.30
N LEU A 22 1.30 -10.51 5.03
CA LEU A 22 2.19 -9.82 4.11
C LEU A 22 1.76 -8.35 3.93
N TRP A 23 0.46 -8.11 3.71
CA TRP A 23 -0.08 -6.77 3.62
C TRP A 23 0.16 -5.98 4.91
N HIS A 24 -0.10 -6.54 6.09
CA HIS A 24 0.17 -5.85 7.36
C HIS A 24 1.63 -5.44 7.54
N GLU A 25 2.57 -6.26 7.05
CA GLU A 25 4.00 -6.05 7.18
C GLU A 25 4.50 -4.95 6.21
N PHE A 26 4.00 -4.94 4.98
CA PHE A 26 4.47 -4.04 3.92
C PHE A 26 3.58 -2.82 3.66
N LYS A 27 2.34 -2.77 4.18
CA LYS A 27 1.39 -1.67 3.92
C LYS A 27 1.96 -0.31 4.25
N HIS A 28 2.77 -0.18 5.29
CA HIS A 28 3.41 1.10 5.64
C HIS A 28 4.33 1.58 4.52
N ALA A 29 5.26 0.74 4.04
CA ALA A 29 6.19 1.10 2.98
C ALA A 29 5.49 1.33 1.63
N ILE A 30 4.42 0.58 1.36
CA ILE A 30 3.61 0.72 0.15
C ILE A 30 2.82 2.04 0.19
N CYS A 31 2.25 2.37 1.34
CA CYS A 31 1.38 3.52 1.54
C CYS A 31 2.13 4.82 1.88
N ASP A 32 3.40 4.77 2.29
CA ASP A 32 4.20 5.97 2.60
C ASP A 32 4.38 6.84 1.35
N ASP A 33 4.72 6.21 0.22
CA ASP A 33 4.79 6.86 -1.10
C ASP A 33 3.45 7.48 -1.50
N LEU A 34 2.36 6.77 -1.22
CA LEU A 34 0.99 7.20 -1.54
C LEU A 34 0.57 8.39 -0.67
N MET A 35 0.88 8.34 0.62
CA MET A 35 0.68 9.44 1.58
C MET A 35 1.41 10.70 1.12
N HIS A 36 2.69 10.56 0.78
CA HIS A 36 3.49 11.68 0.31
C HIS A 36 2.91 12.29 -0.96
N THR A 37 2.47 11.45 -1.90
CA THR A 37 1.86 11.89 -3.16
C THR A 37 0.52 12.61 -2.91
N LEU A 38 -0.35 12.06 -2.06
CA LEU A 38 -1.64 12.64 -1.72
C LEU A 38 -1.49 13.98 -0.99
N TYR A 39 -0.52 14.08 -0.08
CA TYR A 39 -0.17 15.33 0.58
C TYR A 39 0.27 16.40 -0.42
N HIS A 40 1.13 16.04 -1.38
CA HIS A 40 1.55 16.95 -2.45
C HIS A 40 0.41 17.34 -3.42
N LEU A 41 -0.61 16.49 -3.56
CA LEU A 41 -1.82 16.78 -4.34
C LEU A 41 -2.85 17.63 -3.59
N GLY A 42 -2.58 18.01 -2.33
CA GLY A 42 -3.44 18.89 -1.53
C GLY A 42 -4.40 18.17 -0.59
N HIS A 43 -4.32 16.84 -0.47
CA HIS A 43 -5.08 16.07 0.51
C HIS A 43 -4.36 16.08 1.88
N LEU A 44 -4.57 17.15 2.65
CA LEU A 44 -3.89 17.41 3.92
C LEU A 44 -4.45 16.62 5.13
N HIS A 45 -5.59 15.94 4.98
CA HIS A 45 -6.32 15.29 6.09
C HIS A 45 -6.63 13.81 5.86
N ILE A 46 -5.90 13.14 4.97
CA ILE A 46 -6.08 11.70 4.79
C ILE A 46 -5.47 10.96 5.97
N SER A 47 -6.29 10.15 6.64
CA SER A 47 -5.88 9.29 7.74
C SER A 47 -5.11 8.07 7.22
N GLN A 48 -4.18 7.51 8.01
CA GLN A 48 -3.44 6.30 7.60
C GLN A 48 -4.37 5.14 7.23
N GLU A 49 -5.52 5.03 7.89
CA GLU A 49 -6.53 4.01 7.62
C GLU A 49 -7.12 4.17 6.20
N GLU A 50 -7.44 5.40 5.80
CA GLU A 50 -7.86 5.69 4.41
C GLU A 50 -6.75 5.40 3.40
N ILE A 51 -5.48 5.67 3.72
CA ILE A 51 -4.37 5.34 2.80
C ILE A 51 -4.22 3.84 2.61
N TYR A 52 -4.41 3.05 3.69
CA TYR A 52 -4.41 1.60 3.59
C TYR A 52 -5.57 1.09 2.72
N ASP A 53 -6.72 1.76 2.72
CA ASP A 53 -7.81 1.46 1.78
C ASP A 53 -7.51 1.90 0.34
N TYR A 54 -6.73 2.96 0.11
CA TYR A 54 -6.33 3.38 -1.24
C TYR A 54 -5.15 2.58 -1.81
N GLY A 55 -4.33 1.97 -0.94
CA GLY A 55 -3.09 1.27 -1.31
C GLY A 55 -3.30 -0.09 -1.96
N LEU A 56 -4.51 -0.66 -1.92
CA LEU A 56 -4.86 -1.91 -2.62
C LEU A 56 -6.36 -2.04 -2.94
#